data_AF-A0A1F4ARG8-F1
#
_entry.id   AF-A0A1F4ARG8-F1
#
_cell.length_a   1.000
_cell.length_b   1.000
_cell.length_c   1.000
_cell.angle_alpha   90.00
_cell.angle_beta   90.00
_cell.angle_gamma   90.00
#
_symmetry.space_group_name_H-M   'P 1'
#
loop_
_entity.id
_entity.type
_entity.pdbx_description
1 polymer ?
#
loop_
_entity_poly.entity_id
_entity_poly.type
_entity_poly.pdbx_seq_one_letter_code
_entity_poly.pdbx_strand_id
1 'polypeptide(L)'
;MTTLVTLKTTDVRSRIEPDLKDRASEVLAECGLNLSDAIRLFLRQVVAQQGLPFEVKTPNAITIAAMRDARSIGNAKFGSAQELFDDLEKAASPKARKSAKKQRQGKAIP
;
A
#
# COMPACT_ATOMS: atom_id res chain seq x y z
N MET A 1 1.40 21.55 41.25
CA MET A 1 2.21 20.54 40.53
C MET A 1 2.16 20.86 39.05
N THR A 2 3.16 21.57 38.55
CA THR A 2 3.22 21.97 37.13
C THR A 2 3.98 20.88 36.38
N THR A 3 3.27 20.08 35.59
CA THR A 3 3.89 19.09 34.71
C THR A 3 4.67 19.84 33.64
N LEU A 4 6.00 19.84 33.75
CA LEU A 4 6.88 20.22 32.65
C LEU A 4 6.68 19.20 31.53
N VAL A 5 6.00 19.61 30.45
CA VAL A 5 5.98 18.84 29.20
C VAL A 5 7.37 18.96 28.59
N THR A 6 8.18 17.91 28.73
CA THR A 6 9.47 17.82 28.04
C THR A 6 9.21 17.76 26.54
N LEU A 7 9.44 18.86 25.84
CA LEU A 7 9.43 18.92 24.37
C LEU A 7 10.61 18.08 23.84
N LYS A 8 10.35 16.78 23.65
CA LYS A 8 11.30 15.90 22.95
C LYS A 8 11.22 16.22 21.46
N THR A 9 12.34 16.68 20.91
CA THR A 9 12.52 16.87 19.48
C THR A 9 13.34 15.71 18.91
N THR A 10 13.10 15.39 17.64
CA THR A 10 13.85 14.39 16.89
C THR A 10 14.03 14.92 15.48
N ASP A 11 15.20 14.68 14.88
CA ASP A 11 15.51 15.14 13.54
C ASP A 11 15.03 14.17 12.47
N VAL A 12 14.63 14.73 11.33
CA VAL A 12 14.31 13.98 10.11
C VAL A 12 15.39 14.30 9.09
N ARG A 13 16.16 13.30 8.68
CA ARG A 13 17.19 13.43 7.64
C ARG A 13 16.86 12.49 6.49
N SER A 14 16.81 13.02 5.28
CA SER A 14 16.63 12.25 4.06
C SER A 14 17.57 12.75 2.98
N ARG A 15 18.08 11.85 2.14
CA ARG A 15 18.83 12.20 0.93
C ARG A 15 17.83 12.45 -0.19
N ILE A 16 17.99 13.58 -0.87
CA ILE A 16 17.18 13.98 -2.02
C ILE A 16 18.11 14.60 -3.07
N GLU A 17 17.66 14.59 -4.31
CA GLU A 17 18.36 15.27 -5.40
C GLU A 17 18.44 16.79 -5.13
N PRO A 18 19.59 17.45 -5.38
CA PRO A 18 19.72 18.89 -5.19
C PRO A 18 18.66 19.68 -5.95
N ASP A 19 18.47 19.37 -7.24
CA ASP A 19 17.46 20.03 -8.09
C ASP A 19 16.03 19.89 -7.54
N LEU A 20 15.72 18.74 -6.92
CA LEU A 20 14.41 18.53 -6.30
C LEU A 20 14.24 19.41 -5.06
N LYS A 21 15.29 19.53 -4.24
CA LYS A 21 15.28 20.39 -3.06
C LYS A 21 15.05 21.86 -3.44
N ASP A 22 15.74 22.33 -4.46
CA ASP A 22 15.70 23.74 -4.86
C ASP A 22 14.32 24.10 -5.42
N ARG A 23 13.82 23.31 -6.38
CA ARG A 23 12.46 23.51 -6.93
C ARG A 23 11.37 23.41 -5.87
N ALA A 24 11.46 22.43 -4.96
CA ALA A 24 10.49 22.31 -3.88
C ALA A 24 10.53 23.53 -2.94
N SER A 25 11.72 24.07 -2.67
CA SER A 25 11.88 25.25 -1.81
C SER A 25 11.28 26.51 -2.44
N GLU A 26 11.43 26.69 -3.76
CA GLU A 26 10.81 27.81 -4.50
C GLU A 26 9.27 27.74 -4.41
N VAL A 27 8.68 26.60 -4.74
CA VAL A 27 7.22 26.40 -4.69
C VAL A 27 6.68 26.58 -3.27
N LEU A 28 7.38 26.08 -2.26
CA LEU A 28 6.94 26.23 -0.87
C LEU A 28 7.06 27.68 -0.38
N ALA A 29 8.07 28.43 -0.85
CA ALA A 29 8.25 29.83 -0.50
C ALA A 29 7.11 30.71 -1.02
N GLU A 30 6.54 30.40 -2.20
CA GLU A 30 5.32 31.06 -2.71
C GLU A 30 4.12 30.89 -1.76
N CYS A 31 4.08 29.77 -1.03
CA CYS A 31 3.09 29.49 0.01
C CYS A 31 3.49 30.02 1.40
N GLY A 32 4.60 30.74 1.53
CA GLY A 32 5.11 31.23 2.82
C GLY A 32 5.67 30.14 3.74
N LEU A 33 6.06 28.99 3.18
CA LEU A 33 6.57 27.84 3.92
C LEU A 33 8.04 27.60 3.60
N ASN A 34 8.82 27.20 4.61
CA ASN A 34 10.11 26.56 4.38
C ASN A 34 9.95 25.04 4.31
N LEU A 35 11.00 24.35 3.85
CA LEU A 35 10.99 22.90 3.69
C LEU A 35 10.72 22.15 5.02
N SER A 36 11.25 22.64 6.13
CA SER A 36 11.03 22.01 7.45
C SER A 36 9.56 22.11 7.88
N ASP A 37 8.91 23.24 7.61
CA ASP A 37 7.50 23.43 7.93
C ASP A 37 6.61 22.57 7.05
N ALA A 38 6.92 22.46 5.76
CA ALA A 38 6.24 21.54 4.86
C ALA A 38 6.36 20.07 5.30
N ILE A 39 7.55 19.63 5.73
CA ILE A 39 7.77 18.27 6.25
C ILE A 39 6.94 18.04 7.53
N ARG A 40 6.89 19.01 8.44
CA ARG A 40 6.07 18.92 9.65
C ARG A 40 4.58 18.83 9.33
N LEU A 41 4.10 19.63 8.38
CA LEU A 41 2.71 19.59 7.91
C LEU A 41 2.37 18.23 7.28
N PHE A 42 3.25 17.72 6.42
CA PHE A 42 3.10 16.40 5.82
C PHE A 42 2.95 15.31 6.88
N LEU A 43 3.86 15.26 7.87
CA LEU A 43 3.81 14.26 8.93
C LEU A 43 2.57 14.39 9.80
N ARG A 44 2.13 15.62 10.11
CA ARG A 44 0.86 15.86 10.82
C ARG A 44 -0.33 15.33 10.02
N GLN A 45 -0.35 15.54 8.71
CA GLN A 45 -1.43 15.07 7.86
C GLN A 45 -1.47 13.54 7.76
N VAL A 46 -0.30 12.89 7.72
CA VAL A 46 -0.20 11.42 7.76
C VAL A 46 -0.83 10.86 9.04
N VAL A 47 -0.52 11.47 10.19
CA VAL A 47 -1.11 11.06 11.47
C VAL A 47 -2.62 11.31 11.49
N ALA A 48 -3.06 12.47 11.00
CA ALA A 48 -4.48 12.84 10.99
C ALA A 48 -5.34 11.92 10.11
N GLN A 49 -4.82 11.49 8.95
CA GLN A 49 -5.56 10.64 8.01
C GLN A 49 -5.30 9.14 8.20
N GLN A 50 -4.39 8.76 9.10
CA GLN A 50 -3.89 7.38 9.23
C GLN A 50 -3.46 6.77 7.88
N GLY A 51 -2.85 7.60 7.03
CA GLY A 51 -2.58 7.25 5.64
C GLY A 51 -1.78 8.34 4.93
N LEU A 52 -1.54 8.15 3.62
CA LEU A 52 -0.85 9.17 2.83
C LEU A 52 -1.79 10.35 2.54
N PRO A 53 -1.32 11.60 2.66
CA PRO A 53 -2.14 12.80 2.50
C PRO A 53 -2.42 13.17 1.05
N PHE A 54 -2.19 12.24 0.13
CA PHE A 54 -2.42 12.37 -1.29
C PHE A 54 -2.89 11.03 -1.83
N GLU A 55 -3.64 11.08 -2.93
CA GLU A 55 -4.16 9.88 -3.59
C GLU A 55 -3.04 9.04 -4.19
N VAL A 56 -2.94 7.78 -3.78
CA VAL A 56 -1.99 6.82 -4.34
C VAL A 56 -2.61 6.22 -5.60
N LYS A 57 -2.35 6.83 -6.75
CA LYS A 57 -2.97 6.44 -8.03
C LYS A 57 -2.48 5.10 -8.59
N THR A 58 -1.29 4.65 -8.21
CA THR A 58 -0.69 3.43 -8.75
C THR A 58 -0.77 2.31 -7.72
N PRO A 59 -1.58 1.25 -7.97
CA PRO A 59 -1.60 0.08 -7.12
C PRO A 59 -0.22 -0.57 -7.08
N ASN A 60 0.17 -1.09 -5.91
CA ASN A 60 1.43 -1.81 -5.79
C ASN A 60 1.38 -3.12 -6.60
N ALA A 61 2.55 -3.72 -6.85
CA ALA A 61 2.65 -4.93 -7.68
C ALA A 61 1.79 -6.10 -7.18
N ILE A 62 1.63 -6.25 -5.86
CA ILE A 62 0.81 -7.30 -5.24
C ILE A 62 -0.67 -7.06 -5.56
N THR A 63 -1.14 -5.83 -5.40
CA THR A 63 -2.51 -5.43 -5.73
C THR A 63 -2.79 -5.62 -7.23
N ILE A 64 -1.84 -5.27 -8.10
CA ILE A 64 -1.95 -5.50 -9.55
C ILE A 64 -2.07 -7.01 -9.85
N ALA A 65 -1.25 -7.85 -9.22
CA ALA A 65 -1.31 -9.30 -9.41
C ALA A 65 -2.66 -9.86 -8.93
N ALA A 66 -3.12 -9.47 -7.75
CA ALA A 66 -4.43 -9.88 -7.23
C ALA A 66 -5.59 -9.45 -8.14
N MET A 67 -5.55 -8.23 -8.69
CA MET A 67 -6.56 -7.75 -9.64
C MET A 67 -6.56 -8.55 -10.95
N ARG A 68 -5.38 -8.97 -11.43
CA ARG A 68 -5.26 -9.84 -12.62
C ARG A 68 -5.81 -11.23 -12.34
N ASP A 69 -5.44 -11.82 -11.21
CA ASP A 69 -5.93 -13.14 -10.78
C ASP A 69 -7.46 -13.11 -10.65
N ALA A 70 -8.01 -12.12 -9.93
CA ALA A 70 -9.45 -11.95 -9.79
C ALA A 70 -10.18 -11.82 -11.13
N ARG A 71 -9.60 -11.10 -12.10
CA ARG A 71 -10.16 -10.97 -13.45
C ARG A 71 -10.10 -12.28 -14.24
N SER A 72 -9.06 -13.09 -14.03
CA SER A 72 -8.91 -14.39 -14.70
C SER A 72 -9.83 -15.48 -14.16
N ILE A 73 -10.23 -15.38 -12.88
CA ILE A 73 -11.13 -16.34 -12.22
C ILE A 73 -12.58 -16.18 -12.72
N GLY A 74 -12.94 -15.03 -13.30
CA GLY A 74 -14.17 -14.83 -14.07
C GLY A 74 -15.46 -14.93 -13.25
N ASN A 75 -16.12 -13.80 -12.97
CA ASN A 75 -17.50 -13.67 -12.47
C ASN A 75 -18.04 -14.85 -11.62
N ALA A 76 -17.33 -15.26 -10.57
CA ALA A 76 -17.87 -16.20 -9.61
C ALA A 76 -19.11 -15.55 -8.96
N LYS A 77 -20.28 -16.11 -9.25
CA LYS A 77 -21.56 -15.69 -8.67
C LYS A 77 -21.95 -16.72 -7.62
N PHE A 78 -22.33 -16.25 -6.45
CA PHE A 78 -22.79 -17.08 -5.35
C PHE A 78 -24.23 -16.71 -5.03
N GLY A 79 -25.06 -17.71 -4.73
CA GLY A 79 -26.47 -17.54 -4.37
C GLY A 79 -26.66 -17.03 -2.94
N SER A 80 -25.63 -17.12 -2.09
CA SER A 80 -25.64 -16.59 -0.73
C SER A 80 -24.23 -16.21 -0.25
N ALA A 81 -24.16 -15.39 0.80
CA ALA A 81 -22.89 -15.07 1.46
C ALA A 81 -22.19 -16.32 2.03
N GLN A 82 -22.97 -17.30 2.53
CA GLN A 82 -22.43 -18.54 3.07
C GLN A 82 -21.69 -19.35 2.00
N GLU A 83 -22.31 -19.48 0.82
CA GLU A 83 -21.71 -20.19 -0.32
C GLU A 83 -20.39 -19.56 -0.80
N LEU A 84 -20.27 -18.23 -0.73
CA LEU A 84 -19.03 -17.50 -1.00
C LEU A 84 -17.94 -17.84 0.05
N PHE A 85 -18.27 -17.80 1.34
CA PHE A 85 -17.30 -18.06 2.40
C PHE A 85 -16.80 -19.52 2.38
N ASP A 86 -17.71 -20.48 2.15
CA ASP A 86 -17.37 -21.90 2.05
C ASP A 86 -16.38 -22.16 0.90
N ASP A 87 -16.54 -21.50 -0.26
CA ASP A 87 -15.61 -21.62 -1.39
C ASP A 87 -14.24 -20.97 -1.11
N LEU A 88 -14.22 -19.79 -0.47
CA LEU A 88 -12.98 -19.11 -0.08
C LEU A 88 -12.15 -19.92 0.93
N GLU A 89 -12.80 -20.52 1.92
CA GLU A 89 -12.13 -21.39 2.91
C GLU A 89 -11.59 -22.68 2.28
N LYS A 90 -12.34 -23.26 1.34
CA LYS A 90 -11.90 -24.41 0.55
C LYS A 90 -10.68 -24.07 -0.33
N ALA A 91 -10.66 -22.88 -0.93
CA ALA A 91 -9.54 -22.39 -1.75
C ALA A 91 -8.30 -22.02 -0.92
N ALA A 92 -8.49 -21.49 0.30
CA ALA A 92 -7.41 -21.14 1.23
C ALA A 92 -6.74 -22.38 1.89
N SER A 93 -7.39 -23.55 1.84
CA SER A 93 -6.91 -24.78 2.47
C SER A 93 -5.68 -25.39 1.75
N PRO A 94 -4.62 -25.83 2.47
CA PRO A 94 -3.36 -26.31 1.89
C PRO A 94 -3.45 -27.60 1.05
N LYS A 95 -4.62 -28.26 1.03
CA LYS A 95 -4.86 -29.49 0.26
C LYS A 95 -5.09 -29.23 -1.23
N ALA A 96 -5.57 -28.05 -1.64
CA ALA A 96 -5.84 -27.72 -3.04
C ALA A 96 -4.56 -27.36 -3.84
N ARG A 97 -3.57 -26.72 -3.21
CA ARG A 97 -2.27 -26.36 -3.84
C ARG A 97 -1.44 -27.57 -4.27
N LYS A 98 -1.63 -28.76 -3.68
CA LYS A 98 -0.91 -29.99 -4.05
C LYS A 98 -1.44 -30.63 -5.34
N SER A 99 -2.72 -30.45 -5.66
CA SER A 99 -3.37 -31.06 -6.83
C SER A 99 -2.98 -30.37 -8.14
N ALA A 100 -2.86 -29.04 -8.14
CA ALA A 100 -2.52 -28.26 -9.34
C ALA A 100 -1.05 -28.45 -9.79
N LYS A 101 -0.12 -28.78 -8.89
CA LYS A 101 1.29 -28.99 -9.23
C LYS A 101 1.55 -30.38 -9.86
N LYS A 102 0.68 -31.37 -9.65
CA LYS A 102 0.88 -32.74 -10.16
C LYS A 102 0.41 -32.94 -11.62
N GLN A 103 -0.54 -32.13 -12.11
CA GLN A 103 -1.05 -32.29 -13.49
C GLN A 103 -0.18 -31.63 -14.58
N ARG A 104 0.75 -30.73 -14.25
CA ARG A 104 1.65 -30.10 -15.25
C ARG A 104 2.95 -30.87 -15.51
N GLN A 105 3.24 -31.95 -14.78
CA GLN A 105 4.45 -32.78 -14.99
C GLN A 105 4.19 -34.13 -15.67
N GLY A 106 2.97 -34.38 -16.16
CA GLY A 106 2.60 -35.69 -16.72
C GLY A 106 2.31 -35.73 -18.23
N LYS A 107 2.41 -34.63 -18.97
CA LYS A 107 2.16 -34.65 -20.42
C LYS A 107 3.37 -34.14 -21.19
N ALA A 108 4.42 -34.96 -21.19
CA ALA A 108 5.33 -35.02 -22.32
C ALA A 108 4.50 -35.49 -23.52
N ILE A 109 4.41 -34.65 -24.54
CA ILE A 109 3.89 -35.01 -25.86
C ILE A 109 5.13 -35.42 -26.66
N PRO A 110 5.07 -36.53 -27.43
CA PRO A 110 6.22 -37.06 -28.17
C PRO A 110 6.86 -36.05 -29.13
#